data_AF-A0A7J7HYE9-F1
#
_entry.id   AF-A0A7J7HYE9-F1
#
_cell.length_a   1.000
_cell.length_b   1.000
_cell.length_c   1.000
_cell.angle_alpha   90.00
_cell.angle_beta   90.00
_cell.angle_gamma   90.00
#
_symmetry.space_group_name_H-M   'P 1'
#
loop_
_entity.id
_entity.type
_entity.pdbx_description
1 polymer ?
#
loop_
_entity_poly.entity_id
_entity_poly.type
_entity_poly.pdbx_seq_one_letter_code
_entity_poly.pdbx_strand_id
1 'polypeptide(L)'
;MHNNIDELPSRPPICLQLTTLLLTMNDSEVLQIPNSFFTHMQRLKVLDLSFTAIQSLPESISKLENLYALLLENCRQLKLCSFMEKLKALKELKLTESQIEEVPKVLKN
;
A
#
# COMPACT_ATOMS: atom_id res chain seq x y z
N MET A 1 10.57 -13.71 5.45
CA MET A 1 11.69 -13.49 4.51
C MET A 1 11.94 -12.00 4.53
N HIS A 2 13.18 -11.58 4.79
CA HIS A 2 13.54 -10.17 4.73
C HIS A 2 13.98 -9.83 3.30
N ASN A 3 13.41 -8.77 2.73
CA ASN A 3 13.82 -8.21 1.44
C ASN A 3 14.76 -7.02 1.66
N ASN A 4 15.44 -6.60 0.60
CA ASN A 4 16.27 -5.39 0.61
C ASN A 4 16.08 -4.66 -0.73
N ILE A 5 14.86 -4.18 -0.95
CA ILE A 5 14.40 -3.58 -2.20
C ILE A 5 14.20 -2.09 -1.98
N ASP A 6 14.99 -1.25 -2.65
CA ASP A 6 14.86 0.20 -2.55
C ASP A 6 13.71 0.73 -3.41
N GLU A 7 13.44 0.07 -4.55
CA GLU A 7 12.45 0.49 -5.54
C GLU A 7 11.81 -0.71 -6.26
N LEU A 8 10.49 -0.64 -6.48
CA LEU A 8 9.76 -1.58 -7.33
C LEU A 8 9.87 -1.21 -8.81
N PRO A 9 9.76 -2.17 -9.75
CA PRO A 9 9.95 -1.88 -11.16
C PRO A 9 8.99 -0.79 -11.68
N SER A 10 9.56 0.20 -12.38
CA SER A 10 8.83 1.33 -12.96
C SER A 10 7.77 0.91 -13.97
N ARG A 11 7.96 -0.23 -14.65
CA ARG A 11 6.95 -0.82 -15.53
C ARG A 11 5.96 -1.63 -14.68
N PRO A 12 4.66 -1.25 -14.65
CA PRO A 12 3.67 -1.96 -13.87
C PRO A 12 3.53 -3.42 -14.33
N PRO A 13 3.63 -4.40 -13.42
CA PRO A 13 3.43 -5.79 -13.78
C PRO A 13 1.97 -6.02 -14.19
N ILE A 14 1.77 -6.91 -15.16
CA ILE A 14 0.42 -7.28 -15.65
C ILE A 14 -0.07 -8.45 -14.80
N CYS A 15 -0.82 -8.14 -13.75
CA CYS A 15 -1.25 -9.11 -12.73
C CYS A 15 -2.78 -9.13 -12.59
N LEU A 16 -3.48 -9.44 -13.69
CA LEU A 16 -4.95 -9.33 -13.80
C LEU A 16 -5.73 -10.26 -12.85
N GLN A 17 -5.08 -11.29 -12.30
CA GLN A 17 -5.69 -12.29 -11.42
C GLN A 17 -5.19 -12.21 -9.97
N LEU A 18 -4.24 -11.33 -9.68
CA LEU A 18 -3.63 -11.25 -8.36
C LEU A 18 -4.63 -10.72 -7.34
N THR A 19 -4.86 -11.48 -6.26
CA THR A 19 -5.81 -11.16 -5.20
C THR A 19 -5.12 -10.74 -3.90
N THR A 20 -3.89 -11.19 -3.70
CA THR A 20 -3.08 -10.87 -2.52
C THR A 20 -1.66 -10.52 -2.96
N LEU A 21 -1.14 -9.41 -2.44
CA LEU A 21 0.24 -8.99 -2.64
C LEU A 21 0.85 -8.67 -1.29
N LEU A 22 1.93 -9.38 -0.97
CA LEU A 22 2.69 -9.20 0.26
C LEU A 22 4.07 -8.65 -0.12
N LEU A 23 4.34 -7.41 0.26
CA LEU A 23 5.64 -6.76 0.13
C LEU A 23 6.10 -6.32 1.52
N THR A 24 6.11 -7.27 2.45
CA THR A 24 6.43 -7.03 3.86
C THR A 24 7.89 -7.29 4.16
N MET A 25 8.32 -6.85 5.34
CA MET A 25 9.65 -7.14 5.88
C MET A 25 10.76 -6.73 4.90
N ASN A 26 10.80 -5.44 4.57
CA ASN A 26 11.82 -4.87 3.70
C ASN A 26 12.80 -4.07 4.54
N ASP A 27 14.04 -4.53 4.62
CA ASP A 27 15.11 -3.96 5.44
C ASP A 27 15.78 -2.75 4.79
N SER A 28 15.37 -2.40 3.55
CA SER A 28 15.84 -1.18 2.92
C SER A 28 15.42 0.05 3.73
N GLU A 29 16.30 1.07 3.72
CA GLU A 29 16.05 2.36 4.36
C GLU A 29 14.92 3.15 3.69
N VAL A 30 14.54 2.77 2.47
CA VAL A 30 13.43 3.35 1.70
C VAL A 30 12.74 2.28 0.86
N LEU A 31 11.43 2.40 0.66
CA LEU A 31 10.74 1.65 -0.39
C LEU A 31 9.98 2.61 -1.30
N GLN A 32 10.46 2.75 -2.54
CA GLN A 32 9.80 3.51 -3.58
C GLN A 32 8.87 2.61 -4.39
N ILE A 33 7.60 3.02 -4.45
CA ILE A 33 6.60 2.38 -5.31
C ILE A 33 6.23 3.37 -6.42
N PRO A 34 6.51 3.06 -7.69
CA PRO A 34 6.15 3.92 -8.81
C PRO A 34 4.65 4.22 -8.85
N ASN A 35 4.29 5.45 -9.23
CA ASN A 35 2.89 5.93 -9.23
C ASN A 35 1.92 5.03 -9.99
N SER A 36 2.39 4.30 -11.02
CA SER A 36 1.60 3.43 -11.88
C SER A 36 1.62 1.94 -11.49
N PHE A 37 2.39 1.54 -10.47
CA PHE A 37 2.71 0.13 -10.19
C PHE A 37 1.47 -0.77 -10.06
N PHE A 38 0.38 -0.29 -9.46
CA PHE A 38 -0.83 -1.07 -9.21
C PHE A 38 -1.88 -1.03 -10.34
N THR A 39 -1.58 -0.40 -11.49
CA THR A 39 -2.57 -0.12 -12.55
C THR A 39 -3.28 -1.35 -13.11
N HIS A 40 -2.60 -2.52 -13.13
CA HIS A 40 -3.13 -3.77 -13.71
C HIS A 40 -3.49 -4.83 -12.66
N MET A 41 -3.82 -4.41 -11.43
CA MET A 41 -4.15 -5.29 -10.31
C MET A 41 -5.60 -5.09 -9.83
N GLN A 42 -6.57 -4.97 -10.73
CA GLN A 42 -7.94 -4.61 -10.35
C GLN A 42 -8.63 -5.65 -9.45
N ARG A 43 -8.12 -6.90 -9.41
CA ARG A 43 -8.64 -7.98 -8.55
C ARG A 43 -7.98 -8.04 -7.17
N LEU A 44 -7.03 -7.16 -6.87
CA LEU A 44 -6.32 -7.17 -5.60
C LEU A 44 -7.28 -6.85 -4.45
N LYS A 45 -7.30 -7.71 -3.45
CA LYS A 45 -8.14 -7.62 -2.25
C LYS A 45 -7.32 -7.36 -0.99
N VAL A 46 -6.09 -7.87 -0.94
CA VAL A 46 -5.20 -7.71 0.21
C VAL A 46 -3.86 -7.17 -0.28
N LEU A 47 -3.47 -6.04 0.28
CA LEU A 47 -2.15 -5.45 0.09
C LEU A 47 -1.50 -5.30 1.47
N ASP A 48 -0.37 -5.97 1.66
CA ASP A 48 0.43 -5.86 2.87
C ASP A 48 1.79 -5.24 2.55
N LEU A 49 2.02 -4.06 3.11
CA LEU A 49 3.27 -3.30 3.03
C LEU A 49 3.90 -3.14 4.43
N SER A 50 3.48 -3.95 5.41
CA SER A 50 3.93 -3.85 6.79
C SER A 50 5.42 -4.12 6.92
N PHE A 51 6.06 -3.46 7.90
CA PHE A 51 7.50 -3.52 8.12
C PHE A 51 8.31 -3.12 6.87
N THR A 52 7.93 -2.00 6.27
CA THR A 52 8.69 -1.38 5.18
C THR A 52 8.95 0.10 5.47
N ALA A 53 10.03 0.63 4.90
CA ALA A 53 10.36 2.04 4.95
C ALA A 53 9.63 2.87 3.86
N ILE A 54 8.38 2.53 3.57
CA ILE A 54 7.57 3.26 2.60
C ILE A 54 7.22 4.66 3.12
N GLN A 55 7.43 5.68 2.29
CA GLN A 55 7.18 7.09 2.65
C GLN A 55 5.82 7.59 2.17
N SER A 56 5.31 7.06 1.06
CA SER A 56 4.02 7.41 0.47
C SER A 56 3.46 6.25 -0.34
N LEU A 57 2.13 6.21 -0.47
CA LEU A 57 1.46 5.26 -1.36
C LEU A 57 1.36 5.88 -2.78
N PRO A 58 1.55 5.09 -3.85
CA PRO A 58 1.48 5.58 -5.22
C PRO A 58 0.04 5.97 -5.60
N GLU A 59 -0.13 6.88 -6.56
CA GLU A 59 -1.46 7.32 -7.02
C GLU A 59 -2.34 6.15 -7.51
N SER A 60 -1.73 5.15 -8.16
CA SER A 60 -2.43 3.95 -8.64
C SER A 60 -3.06 3.09 -7.55
N ILE A 61 -2.79 3.33 -6.26
CA ILE A 61 -3.54 2.67 -5.18
C ILE A 61 -5.04 2.94 -5.31
N SER A 62 -5.42 4.11 -5.82
CA SER A 62 -6.82 4.46 -6.10
C SER A 62 -7.49 3.61 -7.19
N LYS A 63 -6.73 2.81 -7.95
CA LYS A 63 -7.25 1.86 -8.94
C LYS A 63 -7.59 0.50 -8.34
N LEU A 64 -7.22 0.26 -7.08
CA LEU A 64 -7.51 -0.98 -6.37
C LEU A 64 -8.94 -0.96 -5.82
N GLU A 65 -9.92 -0.94 -6.72
CA GLU A 65 -11.35 -0.80 -6.39
C GLU A 65 -11.90 -1.95 -5.54
N ASN A 66 -11.25 -3.11 -5.58
CA ASN A 66 -11.61 -4.30 -4.80
C ASN A 66 -10.77 -4.49 -3.54
N LEU A 67 -9.89 -3.53 -3.20
CA LEU A 67 -9.02 -3.64 -2.04
C LEU A 67 -9.85 -3.63 -0.76
N TYR A 68 -9.82 -4.76 -0.07
CA TYR A 68 -10.57 -5.02 1.15
C TYR A 68 -9.71 -4.75 2.39
N ALA A 69 -8.44 -5.16 2.35
CA ALA A 69 -7.48 -4.99 3.43
C ALA A 69 -6.20 -4.30 2.95
N LEU A 70 -5.80 -3.26 3.67
CA LEU A 70 -4.53 -2.56 3.51
C LEU A 70 -3.78 -2.58 4.84
N LEU A 71 -2.67 -3.32 4.88
CA LEU A 71 -1.86 -3.50 6.08
C LEU A 71 -0.59 -2.66 5.94
N LEU A 72 -0.40 -1.74 6.88
CA LEU A 72 0.69 -0.77 6.93
C LEU A 72 1.22 -0.71 8.37
N GLU A 73 1.39 -1.88 9.00
CA GLU A 73 1.92 -1.95 10.36
C GLU A 73 3.42 -1.68 10.32
N ASN A 74 3.96 -0.93 11.29
CA ASN A 74 5.37 -0.57 11.36
C ASN A 74 5.91 0.22 10.15
N CYS A 75 5.05 0.95 9.44
CA CYS A 75 5.47 1.86 8.36
C CYS A 75 5.80 3.25 8.91
N ARG A 76 6.90 3.33 9.67
CA ARG A 76 7.24 4.53 10.48
C ARG A 76 7.53 5.78 9.66
N GLN A 77 7.90 5.67 8.39
CA GLN A 77 8.15 6.84 7.53
C GLN A 77 6.92 7.28 6.72
N LEU A 78 5.82 6.53 6.80
CA LEU A 78 4.66 6.70 5.91
C LEU A 78 3.88 7.96 6.25
N LYS A 79 3.73 8.83 5.25
CA LYS A 79 2.80 9.96 5.26
C LYS A 79 1.54 9.55 4.48
N LEU A 80 0.38 9.71 5.09
CA LEU A 80 -0.88 9.41 4.43
C LEU A 80 -1.25 10.49 3.39
N CYS A 81 -1.82 10.06 2.27
CA CYS A 81 -2.24 10.92 1.16
C CYS A 81 -3.77 10.91 0.97
N SER A 82 -4.32 11.94 0.32
CA SER A 82 -5.76 12.12 0.06
C SER A 82 -6.40 11.02 -0.81
N PHE A 83 -5.62 10.18 -1.49
CA PHE A 83 -6.15 9.18 -2.42
C PHE A 83 -6.86 7.98 -1.75
N MET A 84 -6.70 7.76 -0.44
CA MET A 84 -7.42 6.70 0.26
C MET A 84 -8.94 6.89 0.23
N GLU A 85 -9.42 8.11 -0.02
CA GLU A 85 -10.85 8.41 -0.25
C GLU A 85 -11.46 7.63 -1.42
N LYS A 86 -10.62 7.12 -2.32
CA LYS A 86 -11.06 6.34 -3.48
C LYS A 86 -11.15 4.84 -3.19
N LEU A 87 -10.64 4.36 -2.05
CA LEU A 87 -10.64 2.94 -1.67
C LEU A 87 -11.99 2.52 -1.07
N LYS A 88 -13.05 2.54 -1.89
CA LYS A 88 -14.45 2.33 -1.44
C LYS A 88 -14.75 0.95 -0.85
N ALA A 89 -13.97 -0.07 -1.20
CA ALA A 89 -14.15 -1.44 -0.71
C ALA A 89 -13.35 -1.73 0.58
N LEU A 90 -12.52 -0.78 1.04
CA LEU A 90 -11.62 -0.98 2.17
C LEU A 90 -12.43 -1.14 3.46
N LYS A 91 -12.24 -2.28 4.14
CA LYS A 91 -12.88 -2.57 5.43
C LYS A 91 -11.86 -2.77 6.54
N GLU A 92 -10.63 -3.09 6.18
CA GLU A 92 -9.54 -3.30 7.12
C GLU A 92 -8.37 -2.41 6.73
N LEU A 93 -8.00 -1.53 7.66
CA LEU A 93 -6.81 -0.68 7.55
C LEU A 93 -6.04 -0.79 8.86
N LYS A 94 -4.84 -1.36 8.80
CA LYS A 94 -3.95 -1.46 9.96
C LYS A 94 -2.81 -0.46 9.83
N LEU A 95 -2.67 0.37 10.85
CA LEU A 95 -1.66 1.44 10.94
C LEU A 95 -0.84 1.35 12.24
N THR A 96 -0.87 0.20 12.92
CA THR A 96 -0.16 -0.01 14.19
C THR A 96 1.31 0.36 14.04
N GLU A 97 1.86 1.17 14.94
CA GLU A 97 3.27 1.62 14.89
C GLU A 97 3.69 2.39 13.62
N SER A 98 2.73 3.04 12.94
CA SER A 98 3.02 4.03 11.88
C SER A 98 2.94 5.45 12.43
N GLN A 99 3.72 6.40 11.87
CA GLN A 99 3.76 7.81 12.32
C GLN A 99 2.54 8.64 11.86
N ILE A 100 1.39 7.98 11.72
CA ILE A 100 0.19 8.59 11.15
C ILE A 100 -0.61 9.22 12.29
N GLU A 101 -0.53 10.53 12.40
CA GLU A 101 -1.25 11.31 13.42
C GLU A 101 -2.72 11.53 13.05
N GLU A 102 -3.03 11.65 11.76
CA GLU A 102 -4.38 11.82 11.24
C GLU A 102 -4.76 10.70 10.28
N VAL A 103 -5.70 9.86 10.70
CA VAL A 103 -6.37 8.91 9.81
C VAL A 103 -7.32 9.71 8.91
N PRO A 104 -7.28 9.52 7.57
CA PRO A 104 -8.19 10.18 6.65
C PRO A 104 -9.64 9.94 7.07
N LYS A 105 -10.50 10.93 6.81
CA LYS A 105 -11.93 10.89 7.16
C LYS A 105 -12.67 9.66 6.61
N VAL A 106 -12.07 8.93 5.67
CA VAL A 106 -12.49 7.64 5.09
C VAL A 106 -12.88 6.57 6.09
N LEU A 107 -12.24 6.51 7.27
CA LEU A 107 -12.58 5.50 8.29
C LEU A 107 -13.62 5.99 9.31
N LYS A 108 -14.03 7.25 9.23
CA LYS A 108 -15.12 7.78 10.04
C LYS A 108 -16.41 7.54 9.27
N ASN A 109 -17.01 6.36 9.48
CA ASN A 109 -18.41 6.12 9.12
C ASN A 109 -19.31 7.26 9.62
#